data_AF-A0A5E4IPT4-F1
#
_entry.id   AF-A0A5E4IPT4-F1
#
_cell.length_a   1.000
_cell.length_b   1.000
_cell.length_c   1.000
_cell.angle_alpha   90.00
_cell.angle_beta   90.00
_cell.angle_gamma   90.00
#
_symmetry.space_group_name_H-M   'P 1'
#
loop_
_entity.id
_entity.type
_entity.pdbx_description
1 polymer ?
#
loop_
_entity_poly.entity_id
_entity_poly.type
_entity_poly.pdbx_seq_one_letter_code
_entity_poly.pdbx_strand_id
1 'polypeptide(L)'
;MVEVTELKIGEQHLKKFKKIRDLFLSKTEVPTKDNWKTMDNNEIWLTVVRQAMVVGSSASVEKMEDNKRLENWFYKVLSYNRLKRIKNEEKVREIIQKTLYRLGTRYYANKAKFLTYNFRILKTFKGGPKNMIKQVSELDSDKLKIGSIIGTFRYMKHKSARDFLMTLGVLENAVAFDTRVASIFKKVGIKLPRGFAEKKELYEEVEHEVLDKICKQLEISGVQFDRLLYQKMDEIKKTKL
;
A
#
# COMPACT_ATOMS: atom_id res chain seq x y z
N MET A 1 -9.71 -28.26 -1.63
CA MET A 1 -8.51 -28.21 -0.78
C MET A 1 -7.44 -27.47 -1.55
N VAL A 2 -6.93 -26.36 -1.01
CA VAL A 2 -5.73 -25.71 -1.57
C VAL A 2 -4.56 -26.45 -0.94
N GLU A 3 -3.67 -27.03 -1.75
CA GLU A 3 -2.42 -27.59 -1.24
C GLU A 3 -1.64 -26.49 -0.52
N VAL A 4 -1.50 -26.66 0.80
CA VAL A 4 -0.67 -25.83 1.67
C VAL A 4 0.75 -25.91 1.10
N THR A 5 1.22 -24.81 0.52
CA THR A 5 2.52 -24.80 -0.16
C THR A 5 3.49 -24.06 0.74
N GLU A 6 4.03 -24.78 1.71
CA GLU A 6 5.02 -24.23 2.63
C GLU A 6 6.21 -23.63 1.86
N LEU A 7 6.57 -22.39 2.15
CA LEU A 7 7.73 -21.75 1.55
C LEU A 7 9.00 -22.47 2.03
N LYS A 8 9.79 -22.97 1.07
CA LYS A 8 11.10 -23.57 1.33
C LYS A 8 12.13 -22.48 1.70
N ILE A 9 12.07 -22.01 2.94
CA ILE A 9 12.98 -21.01 3.51
C ILE A 9 14.02 -21.72 4.39
N GLY A 10 15.28 -21.73 3.94
CA GLY A 10 16.39 -22.34 4.68
C GLY A 10 17.44 -21.30 5.11
N GLU A 11 18.44 -21.77 5.85
CA GLU A 11 19.50 -20.91 6.42
C GLU A 11 20.24 -20.10 5.35
N GLN A 12 20.48 -20.67 4.15
CA GLN A 12 21.10 -19.93 3.05
C GLN A 12 20.26 -18.72 2.59
N HIS A 13 18.93 -18.79 2.69
CA HIS A 13 18.06 -17.66 2.34
C HIS A 13 18.13 -16.58 3.42
N LEU A 14 18.17 -16.97 4.69
CA LEU A 14 18.32 -16.03 5.82
C LEU A 14 19.66 -15.30 5.78
N LYS A 15 20.76 -15.99 5.46
CA LYS A 15 22.07 -15.34 5.27
C LYS A 15 22.03 -14.24 4.21
N LYS A 16 21.33 -14.49 3.09
CA LYS A 16 21.16 -13.49 2.01
C LYS A 16 20.30 -12.31 2.45
N PHE A 17 19.17 -12.54 3.12
CA PHE A 17 18.35 -11.44 3.62
C PHE A 17 19.02 -10.66 4.75
N LYS A 18 19.78 -11.33 5.63
CA LYS A 18 20.63 -10.67 6.63
C LYS A 18 21.61 -9.72 5.97
N LYS A 19 22.30 -10.17 4.90
CA LYS A 19 23.19 -9.31 4.11
C LYS A 19 22.45 -8.12 3.49
N ILE A 20 21.23 -8.32 2.96
CA ILE A 20 20.40 -7.22 2.44
C ILE A 20 20.06 -6.22 3.55
N ARG A 21 19.59 -6.70 4.70
CA ARG A 21 19.25 -5.88 5.87
C ARG A 21 20.46 -5.03 6.30
N ASP A 22 21.60 -5.66 6.51
CA ASP A 22 22.80 -5.02 7.05
C ASP A 22 23.33 -3.92 6.10
N LEU A 23 23.19 -4.09 4.79
CA LEU A 23 23.65 -3.11 3.80
C LEU A 23 22.73 -1.90 3.62
N PHE A 24 21.43 -2.09 3.83
CA PHE A 24 20.42 -1.20 3.24
C PHE A 24 19.35 -0.71 4.23
N LEU A 25 19.13 -1.38 5.36
CA LEU A 25 18.05 -1.01 6.29
C LEU A 25 18.22 0.41 6.84
N SER A 26 19.45 0.81 7.20
CA SER A 26 19.75 2.17 7.71
C SER A 26 19.51 3.29 6.70
N LYS A 27 19.36 2.95 5.41
CA LYS A 27 19.10 3.87 4.30
C LYS A 27 17.66 3.77 3.79
N THR A 28 16.81 3.02 4.49
CA THR A 28 15.42 2.76 4.13
C THR A 28 14.53 3.69 4.92
N GLU A 29 13.65 4.41 4.23
CA GLU A 29 12.64 5.24 4.88
C GLU A 29 11.45 4.37 5.29
N VAL A 30 11.09 4.44 6.57
CA VAL A 30 9.99 3.66 7.14
C VAL A 30 8.94 4.62 7.69
N PRO A 31 7.64 4.44 7.36
CA PRO A 31 6.59 5.27 7.92
C PRO A 31 6.62 5.25 9.45
N THR A 32 6.44 6.41 10.07
CA THR A 32 6.34 6.51 11.53
C THR A 32 5.08 5.79 12.02
N LYS A 33 5.17 5.07 13.13
CA LYS A 33 4.01 4.50 13.81
C LYS A 33 2.98 5.59 14.10
N ASP A 34 1.72 5.30 13.85
CA ASP A 34 0.61 6.25 14.01
C ASP A 34 0.75 7.55 13.18
N ASN A 35 1.45 7.53 12.04
CA ASN A 35 1.60 8.69 11.16
C ASN A 35 0.25 9.37 10.83
N TRP A 36 -0.83 8.60 10.73
CA TRP A 36 -2.18 9.14 10.51
C TRP A 36 -2.67 10.14 11.58
N LYS A 37 -2.11 10.13 12.80
CA LYS A 37 -2.51 11.06 13.88
C LYS A 37 -2.14 12.50 13.54
N THR A 38 -1.04 12.74 12.84
CA THR A 38 -0.61 14.08 12.41
C THR A 38 -1.32 14.51 11.13
N MET A 39 -1.81 13.56 10.33
CA MET A 39 -2.51 13.82 9.08
C MET A 39 -3.92 14.39 9.28
N ASP A 40 -4.36 15.24 8.35
CA ASP A 40 -5.74 15.72 8.25
C ASP A 40 -6.61 14.82 7.33
N ASN A 41 -7.89 15.17 7.19
CA ASN A 41 -8.82 14.45 6.32
C ASN A 41 -8.45 14.52 4.83
N ASN A 42 -7.84 15.61 4.39
CA ASN A 42 -7.41 15.77 3.01
C ASN A 42 -6.23 14.85 2.72
N GLU A 43 -5.23 14.82 3.59
CA GLU A 43 -4.04 14.01 3.42
C GLU A 43 -4.38 12.53 3.35
N ILE A 44 -5.21 12.02 4.28
CA ILE A 44 -5.66 10.62 4.27
C ILE A 44 -6.45 10.30 2.99
N TRP A 45 -7.36 11.19 2.59
CA TRP A 45 -8.11 11.04 1.34
C TRP A 45 -7.18 11.00 0.11
N LEU A 46 -6.19 11.87 0.04
CA LEU A 46 -5.25 11.89 -1.08
C LEU A 46 -4.37 10.64 -1.10
N THR A 47 -4.06 10.03 0.05
CA THR A 47 -3.43 8.71 0.10
C THR A 47 -4.33 7.63 -0.53
N VAL A 48 -5.65 7.66 -0.30
CA VAL A 48 -6.61 6.77 -0.99
C VAL A 48 -6.58 7.00 -2.51
N VAL A 49 -6.55 8.25 -2.95
CA VAL A 49 -6.48 8.60 -4.38
C VAL A 49 -5.18 8.09 -5.01
N ARG A 50 -4.02 8.29 -4.36
CA ARG A 50 -2.72 7.79 -4.82
C ARG A 50 -2.71 6.27 -5.00
N GLN A 51 -3.30 5.53 -4.06
CA GLN A 51 -3.41 4.06 -4.16
C GLN A 51 -4.19 3.64 -5.41
N ALA A 52 -5.25 4.36 -5.80
CA ALA A 52 -5.93 4.09 -7.06
C ALA A 52 -5.09 4.48 -8.29
N MET A 53 -4.32 5.57 -8.20
CA MET A 53 -3.49 6.05 -9.30
C MET A 53 -2.40 5.04 -9.69
N VAL A 54 -1.68 4.48 -8.72
CA VAL A 54 -0.56 3.54 -8.96
C VAL A 54 -0.99 2.19 -9.56
N VAL A 55 -2.28 1.87 -9.58
CA VAL A 55 -2.76 0.63 -10.20
C VAL A 55 -2.54 0.67 -11.71
N GLY A 56 -1.67 -0.21 -12.20
CA GLY A 56 -1.32 -0.34 -13.62
C GLY A 56 -0.15 0.52 -14.10
N SER A 57 0.29 1.52 -13.30
CA SER A 57 1.55 2.27 -13.49
C SER A 57 1.74 3.31 -12.37
N SER A 58 2.96 3.45 -11.84
CA SER A 58 3.35 4.52 -10.92
C SER A 58 3.62 5.86 -11.62
N ALA A 59 3.79 5.89 -12.95
CA ALA A 59 4.24 7.06 -13.69
C ALA A 59 3.38 8.31 -13.49
N SER A 60 2.06 8.16 -13.28
CA SER A 60 1.17 9.32 -13.02
C SER A 60 1.38 9.95 -11.64
N VAL A 61 1.82 9.15 -10.66
CA VAL A 61 2.17 9.62 -9.31
C VAL A 61 3.57 10.23 -9.32
N GLU A 62 4.55 9.56 -9.93
CA GLU A 62 5.91 10.09 -10.10
C GLU A 62 5.89 11.45 -10.81
N LYS A 63 5.20 11.56 -11.94
CA LYS A 63 5.01 12.84 -12.66
C LYS A 63 4.39 13.95 -11.80
N MET A 64 3.49 13.59 -10.90
CA MET A 64 2.85 14.54 -10.00
C MET A 64 3.84 15.01 -8.93
N GLU A 65 4.57 14.09 -8.32
CA GLU A 65 5.53 14.34 -7.23
C GLU A 65 6.77 15.11 -7.73
N ASP A 66 7.21 14.84 -8.96
CA ASP A 66 8.33 15.57 -9.59
C ASP A 66 7.96 17.01 -10.02
N ASN A 67 6.68 17.38 -9.95
CA ASN A 67 6.20 18.70 -10.37
C ASN A 67 5.36 19.36 -9.27
N LYS A 68 6.01 20.15 -8.41
CA LYS A 68 5.37 20.88 -7.30
C LYS A 68 4.13 21.69 -7.70
N ARG A 69 4.11 22.29 -8.91
CA ARG A 69 2.94 23.05 -9.38
C ARG A 69 1.77 22.12 -9.68
N LEU A 70 2.04 20.97 -10.29
CA LEU A 70 1.04 19.94 -10.58
C LEU A 70 0.55 19.28 -9.30
N GLU A 71 1.44 18.98 -8.36
CA GLU A 71 1.12 18.47 -7.03
C GLU A 71 0.20 19.43 -6.28
N ASN A 72 0.58 20.71 -6.14
CA ASN A 72 -0.24 21.72 -5.46
C ASN A 72 -1.63 21.85 -6.10
N TRP A 73 -1.70 21.81 -7.43
CA TRP A 73 -2.97 21.79 -8.16
C TRP A 73 -3.80 20.54 -7.84
N PHE A 74 -3.19 19.36 -7.83
CA PHE A 74 -3.84 18.10 -7.48
C PHE A 74 -4.42 18.15 -6.06
N TYR A 75 -3.61 18.55 -5.07
CA TYR A 75 -4.02 18.72 -3.68
C TYR A 75 -5.20 19.68 -3.54
N LYS A 76 -5.15 20.83 -4.24
CA LYS A 76 -6.23 21.81 -4.23
C LYS A 76 -7.51 21.27 -4.87
N VAL A 77 -7.40 20.57 -6.00
CA VAL A 77 -8.57 20.10 -6.76
C VAL A 77 -9.22 18.90 -6.10
N LEU A 78 -8.45 17.94 -5.59
CA LEU A 78 -8.98 16.73 -4.97
C LEU A 78 -9.02 16.78 -3.44
N SER A 79 -8.86 17.95 -2.82
CA SER A 79 -9.09 18.12 -1.38
C SER A 79 -10.44 17.53 -0.95
N TYR A 80 -10.42 16.71 0.10
CA TYR A 80 -11.62 16.14 0.70
C TYR A 80 -12.61 17.25 1.09
N ASN A 81 -12.14 18.30 1.77
CA ASN A 81 -12.96 19.42 2.22
C ASN A 81 -13.64 20.15 1.07
N ARG A 82 -12.94 20.32 -0.06
CA ARG A 82 -13.51 20.92 -1.27
C ARG A 82 -14.60 20.03 -1.86
N LEU A 83 -14.30 18.75 -2.10
CA LEU A 83 -15.24 17.82 -2.70
C LEU A 83 -16.48 17.61 -1.82
N LYS A 84 -16.33 17.68 -0.48
CA LYS A 84 -17.42 17.45 0.48
C LYS A 84 -18.54 18.49 0.37
N ARG A 85 -18.20 19.71 -0.06
CA ARG A 85 -19.15 20.82 -0.27
C ARG A 85 -20.00 20.67 -1.54
N ILE A 86 -19.62 19.75 -2.44
CA ILE A 86 -20.35 19.51 -3.68
C ILE A 86 -21.50 18.54 -3.38
N LYS A 87 -22.74 18.99 -3.57
CA LYS A 87 -23.94 18.16 -3.34
C LYS A 87 -24.14 17.12 -4.44
N ASN A 88 -23.81 17.46 -5.68
CA ASN A 88 -23.99 16.59 -6.83
C ASN A 88 -22.81 15.58 -6.95
N GLU A 89 -23.10 14.29 -6.73
CA GLU A 89 -22.11 13.20 -6.82
C GLU A 89 -21.50 13.05 -8.21
N GLU A 90 -22.29 13.23 -9.27
CA GLU A 90 -21.80 13.19 -10.64
C GLU A 90 -20.78 14.30 -10.90
N LYS A 91 -20.99 15.48 -10.29
CA LYS A 91 -20.01 16.56 -10.37
C LYS A 91 -18.69 16.24 -9.66
N VAL A 92 -18.75 15.54 -8.53
CA VAL A 92 -17.54 15.02 -7.85
C VAL A 92 -16.82 14.03 -8.76
N ARG A 93 -17.55 13.10 -9.39
CA ARG A 93 -17.00 12.12 -10.33
C ARG A 93 -16.31 12.78 -11.50
N GLU A 94 -16.94 13.77 -12.13
CA GLU A 94 -16.35 14.53 -13.24
C GLU A 94 -15.03 15.19 -12.84
N ILE A 95 -14.96 15.80 -11.65
CA ILE A 95 -13.75 16.47 -11.16
C ILE A 95 -12.63 15.44 -10.97
N ILE A 96 -12.92 14.31 -10.32
CA ILE A 96 -11.95 13.24 -10.13
C ILE A 96 -11.48 12.72 -11.50
N GLN A 97 -12.41 12.41 -12.40
CA GLN A 97 -12.11 11.88 -13.73
C GLN A 97 -11.21 12.81 -14.55
N LYS A 98 -11.57 14.11 -14.64
CA LYS A 98 -10.77 15.12 -15.35
C LYS A 98 -9.39 15.27 -14.74
N THR A 99 -9.29 15.19 -13.41
CA THR A 99 -8.00 15.27 -12.71
C THR A 99 -7.11 14.09 -13.06
N LEU A 100 -7.64 12.86 -12.92
CA LEU A 100 -6.91 11.63 -13.25
C LEU A 100 -6.50 11.58 -14.72
N TYR A 101 -7.37 11.99 -15.63
CA TYR A 101 -7.06 12.08 -17.06
C TYR A 101 -5.88 13.02 -17.32
N ARG A 102 -5.89 14.23 -16.74
CA ARG A 102 -4.82 15.22 -16.89
C ARG A 102 -3.47 14.74 -16.35
N LEU A 103 -3.49 13.90 -15.31
CA LEU A 103 -2.28 13.28 -14.75
C LEU A 103 -1.78 12.09 -15.60
N GLY A 104 -2.52 11.69 -16.64
CA GLY A 104 -2.18 10.53 -17.47
C GLY A 104 -2.46 9.20 -16.77
N THR A 105 -3.32 9.19 -15.75
CA THR A 105 -3.65 7.98 -15.00
C THR A 105 -4.37 6.98 -15.90
N ARG A 106 -3.83 5.77 -16.05
CA ARG A 106 -4.49 4.69 -16.80
C ARG A 106 -5.84 4.32 -16.18
N TYR A 107 -6.82 3.97 -17.03
CA TYR A 107 -8.19 3.62 -16.61
C TYR A 107 -8.87 4.70 -15.76
N TYR A 108 -8.55 5.97 -16.00
CA TYR A 108 -9.02 7.12 -15.21
C TYR A 108 -10.54 7.14 -14.99
N ALA A 109 -11.35 6.78 -15.99
CA ALA A 109 -12.81 6.77 -15.88
C ALA A 109 -13.30 5.72 -14.86
N ASN A 110 -12.79 4.49 -14.95
CA ASN A 110 -13.11 3.42 -14.00
C ASN A 110 -12.63 3.75 -12.60
N LYS A 111 -11.40 4.28 -12.46
CA LYS A 111 -10.86 4.73 -11.18
C LYS A 111 -11.66 5.86 -10.57
N ALA A 112 -12.14 6.82 -11.37
CA ALA A 112 -12.99 7.90 -10.89
C ALA A 112 -14.33 7.38 -10.34
N LYS A 113 -14.94 6.37 -10.99
CA LYS A 113 -16.14 5.70 -10.46
C LYS A 113 -15.88 5.08 -9.09
N PHE A 114 -14.76 4.38 -8.90
CA PHE A 114 -14.43 3.77 -7.61
C PHE A 114 -14.08 4.80 -6.54
N LEU A 115 -13.29 5.83 -6.88
CA LEU A 115 -12.94 6.89 -5.96
C LEU A 115 -14.17 7.71 -5.53
N THR A 116 -15.14 7.93 -6.43
CA THR A 116 -16.40 8.60 -6.07
C THR A 116 -17.18 7.78 -5.04
N TYR A 117 -17.25 6.45 -5.22
CA TYR A 117 -17.83 5.55 -4.21
C TYR A 117 -17.07 5.62 -2.88
N ASN A 118 -15.73 5.50 -2.91
CA ASN A 118 -14.90 5.55 -1.71
C ASN A 118 -15.06 6.89 -0.98
N PHE A 119 -15.13 7.99 -1.73
CA PHE A 119 -15.40 9.32 -1.19
C PHE A 119 -16.76 9.40 -0.49
N ARG A 120 -17.81 8.84 -1.09
CA ARG A 120 -19.13 8.76 -0.47
C ARG A 120 -19.09 7.99 0.85
N ILE A 121 -18.43 6.84 0.89
CA ILE A 121 -18.25 6.07 2.12
C ILE A 121 -17.50 6.89 3.18
N LEU A 122 -16.43 7.59 2.81
CA LEU A 122 -15.69 8.46 3.75
C LEU A 122 -16.52 9.64 4.29
N LYS A 123 -17.60 10.04 3.63
CA LYS A 123 -18.51 11.07 4.14
C LYS A 123 -19.45 10.55 5.24
N THR A 124 -19.67 9.24 5.34
CA THR A 124 -20.58 8.67 6.34
C THR A 124 -19.95 8.60 7.73
N PHE A 125 -18.60 8.58 7.81
CA PHE A 125 -17.90 8.63 9.08
C PHE A 125 -17.96 10.04 9.70
N LYS A 126 -18.46 10.13 10.93
CA LYS A 126 -18.37 11.37 11.73
C LYS A 126 -16.90 11.75 11.88
N GLY A 127 -16.54 12.96 11.45
CA GLY A 127 -15.13 13.39 11.43
C GLY A 127 -14.34 13.02 10.17
N GLY A 128 -14.94 12.27 9.22
CA GLY A 128 -14.37 11.98 7.91
C GLY A 128 -13.28 10.90 7.90
N PRO A 129 -12.38 10.91 6.90
CA PRO A 129 -11.30 9.94 6.73
C PRO A 129 -10.47 9.67 7.99
N LYS A 130 -10.12 10.70 8.76
CA LYS A 130 -9.32 10.56 9.98
C LYS A 130 -10.00 9.70 11.04
N ASN A 131 -11.32 9.88 11.23
CA ASN A 131 -12.05 9.08 12.19
C ASN A 131 -12.23 7.62 11.71
N MET A 132 -12.36 7.40 10.41
CA MET A 132 -12.36 6.04 9.85
C MET A 132 -11.03 5.33 10.16
N ILE A 133 -9.89 5.99 9.92
CA ILE A 133 -8.58 5.41 10.25
C ILE A 133 -8.40 5.19 11.75
N LYS A 134 -8.90 6.10 12.60
CA LYS A 134 -8.93 5.90 14.04
C LYS A 134 -9.65 4.60 14.41
N GLN A 135 -10.87 4.38 13.92
CA GLN A 135 -11.63 3.15 14.17
C GLN A 135 -10.90 1.90 13.66
N VAL A 136 -10.25 1.98 12.50
CA VAL A 136 -9.43 0.87 11.99
C VAL A 136 -8.23 0.61 12.92
N SER A 137 -7.56 1.65 13.41
CA SER A 137 -6.37 1.51 14.28
C SER A 137 -6.69 0.84 15.62
N GLU A 138 -7.94 0.91 16.08
CA GLU A 138 -8.44 0.32 17.33
C GLU A 138 -8.74 -1.18 17.22
N LEU A 139 -8.67 -1.78 16.02
CA LEU A 139 -8.89 -3.21 15.83
C LEU A 139 -7.69 -4.05 16.34
N ASP A 140 -8.00 -5.18 16.98
CA ASP A 140 -7.04 -6.00 17.73
C ASP A 140 -5.89 -6.61 16.91
N SER A 141 -6.08 -6.78 15.60
CA SER A 141 -5.07 -7.43 14.75
C SER A 141 -4.94 -6.80 13.38
N ASP A 142 -3.73 -6.84 12.83
CA ASP A 142 -3.41 -6.36 11.48
C ASP A 142 -4.29 -7.04 10.41
N LYS A 143 -4.66 -8.31 10.60
CA LYS A 143 -5.61 -9.03 9.74
C LYS A 143 -7.00 -8.38 9.73
N LEU A 144 -7.55 -8.03 10.89
CA LEU A 144 -8.84 -7.34 10.98
C LEU A 144 -8.77 -5.94 10.37
N LYS A 145 -7.68 -5.21 10.61
CA LYS A 145 -7.42 -3.89 10.01
C LYS A 145 -7.44 -3.94 8.49
N ILE A 146 -6.68 -4.88 7.90
CA ILE A 146 -6.63 -5.09 6.45
C ILE A 146 -8.00 -5.50 5.90
N GLY A 147 -8.68 -6.44 6.57
CA GLY A 147 -10.02 -6.89 6.19
C GLY A 147 -11.04 -5.76 6.16
N SER A 148 -11.00 -4.87 7.15
CA SER A 148 -11.87 -3.69 7.23
C SER A 148 -11.68 -2.75 6.02
N ILE A 149 -10.43 -2.47 5.64
CA ILE A 149 -10.11 -1.65 4.46
C ILE A 149 -10.61 -2.29 3.16
N ILE A 150 -10.37 -3.60 2.98
CA ILE A 150 -10.81 -4.33 1.77
C ILE A 150 -12.34 -4.36 1.67
N GLY A 151 -13.04 -4.56 2.80
CA GLY A 151 -14.50 -4.57 2.84
C GLY A 151 -15.12 -3.18 2.63
N THR A 152 -14.41 -2.11 2.98
CA THR A 152 -14.91 -0.73 2.92
C THR A 152 -14.68 -0.08 1.56
N PHE A 153 -13.49 -0.24 0.98
CA PHE A 153 -13.09 0.47 -0.23
C PHE A 153 -13.18 -0.37 -1.49
N ARG A 154 -13.81 0.21 -2.53
CA ARG A 154 -13.71 -0.33 -3.88
C ARG A 154 -12.31 -0.12 -4.42
N TYR A 155 -11.86 -1.12 -5.19
CA TYR A 155 -10.58 -1.11 -5.88
C TYR A 155 -9.34 -1.18 -4.96
N MET A 156 -9.54 -1.45 -3.66
CA MET A 156 -8.46 -1.85 -2.76
C MET A 156 -8.46 -3.38 -2.59
N LYS A 157 -7.34 -4.01 -2.95
CA LYS A 157 -7.10 -5.45 -2.76
C LYS A 157 -6.05 -5.68 -1.67
N HIS A 158 -5.69 -6.94 -1.44
CA HIS A 158 -4.70 -7.37 -0.43
C HIS A 158 -3.41 -6.54 -0.40
N LYS A 159 -2.77 -6.34 -1.55
CA LYS A 159 -1.54 -5.53 -1.64
C LYS A 159 -1.80 -4.08 -1.27
N SER A 160 -2.72 -3.41 -1.95
CA SER A 160 -2.95 -1.97 -1.78
C SER A 160 -3.50 -1.62 -0.40
N ALA A 161 -4.28 -2.50 0.23
CA ALA A 161 -4.77 -2.30 1.59
C ALA A 161 -3.62 -2.31 2.61
N ARG A 162 -2.67 -3.25 2.46
CA ARG A 162 -1.45 -3.27 3.29
C ARG A 162 -0.60 -2.03 3.05
N ASP A 163 -0.30 -1.72 1.79
CA ASP A 163 0.51 -0.55 1.46
C ASP A 163 -0.12 0.77 1.97
N PHE A 164 -1.44 0.90 1.83
CA PHE A 164 -2.21 2.01 2.39
C PHE A 164 -2.05 2.13 3.91
N LEU A 165 -2.32 1.06 4.65
CA LEU A 165 -2.25 1.10 6.11
C LEU A 165 -0.82 1.20 6.66
N MET A 166 0.18 0.63 5.97
CA MET A 166 1.60 0.82 6.28
C MET A 166 2.00 2.29 6.11
N THR A 167 1.58 2.93 5.03
CA THR A 167 1.84 4.36 4.79
C THR A 167 1.25 5.26 5.88
N LEU A 168 0.10 4.85 6.43
CA LEU A 168 -0.56 5.54 7.53
C LEU A 168 0.03 5.21 8.92
N GLY A 169 1.00 4.28 9.00
CA GLY A 169 1.60 3.85 10.27
C GLY A 169 0.65 3.01 11.13
N VAL A 170 -0.36 2.37 10.54
CA VAL A 170 -1.40 1.59 11.23
C VAL A 170 -1.03 0.11 11.37
N LEU A 171 -0.21 -0.40 10.44
CA LEU A 171 0.33 -1.76 10.47
C LEU A 171 1.79 -1.73 10.89
N GLU A 172 2.22 -2.80 11.55
CA GLU A 172 3.61 -3.02 11.93
C GLU A 172 4.15 -4.33 11.33
N ASN A 173 3.30 -5.35 11.23
CA ASN A 173 3.68 -6.69 10.79
C ASN A 173 2.87 -7.11 9.57
N ALA A 174 3.14 -6.45 8.43
CA ALA A 174 2.56 -6.78 7.14
C ALA A 174 3.55 -6.54 6.00
N VAL A 175 3.37 -7.25 4.88
CA VAL A 175 4.17 -7.13 3.66
C VAL A 175 3.24 -6.98 2.44
N ALA A 176 3.45 -5.93 1.66
CA ALA A 176 2.70 -5.68 0.43
C ALA A 176 3.41 -6.30 -0.77
N PHE A 177 3.26 -7.61 -0.96
CA PHE A 177 3.86 -8.33 -2.08
C PHE A 177 3.41 -7.76 -3.42
N ASP A 178 4.35 -7.12 -4.11
CA ASP A 178 4.23 -6.75 -5.50
C ASP A 178 5.25 -7.50 -6.36
N THR A 179 5.21 -7.24 -7.67
CA THR A 179 6.11 -7.91 -8.63
C THR A 179 7.59 -7.62 -8.35
N ARG A 180 7.92 -6.49 -7.71
CA ARG A 180 9.30 -6.12 -7.34
C ARG A 180 9.75 -6.89 -6.12
N VAL A 181 8.92 -6.93 -5.06
CA VAL A 181 9.18 -7.76 -3.88
C VAL A 181 9.34 -9.23 -4.30
N ALA A 182 8.41 -9.76 -5.10
CA ALA A 182 8.49 -11.12 -5.63
C ALA A 182 9.77 -11.39 -6.45
N SER A 183 10.25 -10.39 -7.19
CA SER A 183 11.51 -10.49 -7.93
C SER A 183 12.73 -10.65 -7.02
N ILE A 184 12.72 -10.05 -5.82
CA ILE A 184 13.82 -10.18 -4.85
C ILE A 184 13.79 -11.57 -4.21
N PHE A 185 12.62 -12.09 -3.86
CA PHE A 185 12.47 -13.47 -3.37
C PHE A 185 13.06 -14.47 -4.38
N LYS A 186 12.73 -14.31 -5.66
CA LYS A 186 13.31 -15.12 -6.75
C LYS A 186 14.84 -15.03 -6.79
N LYS A 187 15.42 -13.83 -6.62
CA LYS A 187 16.87 -13.63 -6.59
C LYS A 187 17.53 -14.31 -5.38
N VAL A 188 16.88 -14.29 -4.22
CA VAL A 188 17.36 -14.95 -3.01
C VAL A 188 17.29 -16.48 -3.13
N GLY A 189 16.42 -17.00 -4.01
CA GLY A 189 16.24 -18.43 -4.27
C GLY A 189 14.90 -18.98 -3.77
N ILE A 190 14.02 -18.12 -3.28
CA ILE A 190 12.68 -18.51 -2.79
C ILE A 190 11.68 -18.36 -3.93
N LYS A 191 10.92 -19.42 -4.21
CA LYS A 191 9.83 -19.41 -5.18
C LYS A 191 8.52 -19.17 -4.44
N LEU A 192 7.86 -18.04 -4.71
CA LEU A 192 6.51 -17.79 -4.23
C LEU A 192 5.49 -18.63 -5.03
N PRO A 193 4.43 -19.16 -4.40
CA PRO A 193 3.40 -19.94 -5.07
C PRO A 193 2.75 -19.19 -6.23
N ARG A 194 2.43 -19.88 -7.34
CA ARG A 194 1.77 -19.24 -8.48
C ARG A 194 0.34 -18.86 -8.09
N GLY A 195 -0.06 -17.63 -8.42
CA GLY A 195 -1.42 -17.17 -8.15
C GLY A 195 -1.69 -16.76 -6.69
N PHE A 196 -0.63 -16.63 -5.86
CA PHE A 196 -0.79 -16.26 -4.45
C PHE A 196 -1.36 -14.84 -4.26
N ALA A 197 -1.09 -13.93 -5.19
CA ALA A 197 -1.54 -12.54 -5.10
C ALA A 197 -3.06 -12.40 -5.29
N GLU A 198 -3.68 -13.37 -5.97
CA GLU A 198 -5.11 -13.40 -6.30
C GLU A 198 -5.96 -14.11 -5.24
N LYS A 199 -5.36 -15.02 -4.45
CA LYS A 199 -6.06 -15.84 -3.45
C LYS A 199 -5.76 -15.33 -2.05
N LYS A 200 -6.81 -14.93 -1.32
CA LYS A 200 -6.70 -14.34 0.02
C LYS A 200 -5.93 -15.26 0.98
N GLU A 201 -6.34 -16.52 1.06
CA GLU A 201 -5.81 -17.49 2.02
C GLU A 201 -4.32 -17.73 1.75
N LEU A 202 -3.96 -17.89 0.48
CA LEU A 202 -2.58 -18.11 0.05
C LEU A 202 -1.71 -16.86 0.23
N TYR A 203 -2.26 -15.66 0.04
CA TYR A 203 -1.55 -14.41 0.36
C TYR A 203 -1.22 -14.34 1.85
N GLU A 204 -2.22 -14.59 2.70
CA GLU A 204 -2.07 -14.54 4.17
C GLU A 204 -1.07 -15.59 4.67
N GLU A 205 -1.08 -16.79 4.10
CA GLU A 205 -0.13 -17.86 4.42
C GLU A 205 1.31 -17.48 4.02
N VAL A 206 1.52 -17.01 2.79
CA VAL A 206 2.83 -16.54 2.31
C VAL A 206 3.35 -15.39 3.17
N GLU A 207 2.48 -14.44 3.54
CA GLU A 207 2.84 -13.34 4.42
C GLU A 207 3.24 -13.84 5.81
N HIS A 208 2.45 -14.73 6.40
CA HIS A 208 2.74 -15.31 7.71
C HIS A 208 4.11 -16.00 7.72
N GLU A 209 4.40 -16.84 6.72
CA GLU A 209 5.71 -17.50 6.62
C GLU A 209 6.87 -16.51 6.46
N VAL A 210 6.69 -15.43 5.69
CA VAL A 210 7.71 -14.40 5.56
C VAL A 210 7.93 -13.66 6.87
N LEU A 211 6.86 -13.33 7.60
CA LEU A 211 6.96 -12.66 8.89
C LEU A 211 7.66 -13.55 9.93
N ASP A 212 7.24 -14.81 10.06
CA ASP A 212 7.76 -15.72 11.09
C ASP A 212 9.16 -16.27 10.75
N LYS A 213 9.37 -16.72 9.51
CA LYS A 213 10.63 -17.38 9.13
C LYS A 213 11.71 -16.40 8.73
N ILE A 214 11.39 -15.18 8.27
CA ILE A 214 12.38 -14.18 7.84
C ILE A 214 12.40 -12.99 8.79
N CYS A 215 11.30 -12.23 8.91
CA CYS A 215 11.32 -10.94 9.59
C CYS A 215 11.69 -11.09 11.08
N LYS A 216 11.07 -12.05 11.77
CA LYS A 216 11.37 -12.38 13.17
C LYS A 216 12.83 -12.83 13.38
N GLN A 217 13.36 -13.67 12.49
CA GLN A 217 14.76 -14.14 12.55
C GLN A 217 15.78 -13.02 12.28
N LEU A 218 15.35 -11.98 11.57
CA LEU A 218 16.15 -10.80 11.26
C LEU A 218 15.89 -9.64 12.23
N GLU A 219 15.02 -9.81 13.22
CA GLU A 219 14.66 -8.78 14.21
C GLU A 219 14.20 -7.46 13.56
N ILE A 220 13.41 -7.57 12.49
CA ILE A 220 12.80 -6.44 11.79
C ILE A 220 11.30 -6.64 11.66
N SER A 221 10.56 -5.53 11.60
CA SER A 221 9.12 -5.57 11.35
C SER A 221 8.79 -5.89 9.89
N GLY A 222 7.57 -6.34 9.64
CA GLY A 222 7.09 -6.56 8.27
C GLY A 222 7.16 -5.28 7.42
N VAL A 223 6.82 -4.13 8.00
CA VAL A 223 6.89 -2.84 7.30
C VAL A 223 8.33 -2.46 6.96
N GLN A 224 9.27 -2.64 7.89
CA GLN A 224 10.69 -2.40 7.63
C GLN A 224 11.18 -3.27 6.47
N PHE A 225 10.83 -4.55 6.49
CA PHE A 225 11.18 -5.49 5.44
C PHE A 225 10.57 -5.10 4.08
N ASP A 226 9.28 -4.79 4.03
CA ASP A 226 8.59 -4.33 2.81
C ASP A 226 9.27 -3.09 2.20
N ARG A 227 9.47 -2.05 3.01
CA ARG A 227 10.07 -0.79 2.55
C ARG A 227 11.51 -0.97 2.10
N LEU A 228 12.28 -1.79 2.80
CA LEU A 228 13.65 -2.14 2.44
C LEU A 228 13.70 -2.79 1.05
N LEU A 229 12.87 -3.82 0.84
CA LEU A 229 12.84 -4.54 -0.44
C LEU A 229 12.35 -3.66 -1.58
N TYR A 230 11.33 -2.84 -1.32
CA TYR A 230 10.76 -1.95 -2.32
C TYR A 230 11.73 -0.85 -2.76
N GLN A 231 12.27 -0.10 -1.80
CA GLN A 231 13.06 1.10 -2.07
C GLN A 231 14.45 0.78 -2.61
N LYS A 232 15.01 -0.38 -2.25
CA LYS A 232 16.39 -0.77 -2.59
C LYS A 232 16.46 -1.88 -3.63
N MET A 233 15.36 -2.11 -4.36
CA MET A 233 15.25 -3.23 -5.28
C MET A 233 16.41 -3.27 -6.30
N ASP A 234 16.76 -2.13 -6.89
CA ASP A 234 17.78 -2.06 -7.94
C ASP A 234 19.18 -2.33 -7.40
N GLU A 235 19.51 -1.80 -6.22
CA GLU A 235 20.77 -2.05 -5.53
C GLU A 235 20.87 -3.51 -5.07
N ILE A 236 19.78 -4.07 -4.51
CA ILE A 236 19.69 -5.48 -4.16
C ILE A 236 19.93 -6.34 -5.39
N LYS A 237 19.31 -6.01 -6.53
CA LYS A 237 19.48 -6.78 -7.78
C LYS A 237 20.93 -6.79 -8.29
N LYS A 238 21.68 -5.72 -8.07
CA LYS A 238 23.11 -5.62 -8.45
C LYS A 238 24.04 -6.28 -7.43
N THR A 239 23.58 -6.48 -6.19
CA THR A 239 24.38 -7.08 -5.12
C THR A 239 24.61 -8.58 -5.36
N LYS A 240 25.84 -9.05 -5.13
CA LYS A 240 26.19 -10.48 -5.08
C LYS A 240 25.75 -11.06 -3.72
N LEU A 241 24.69 -11.86 -3.73
CA LEU A 241 24.07 -12.47 -2.55
C LEU A 241 24.58 -13.88 -2.31
#